data_AF-A0A0S2I3L7-F1
#
_entry.id   AF-A0A0S2I3L7-F1
#
_cell.length_a   1.000
_cell.length_b   1.000
_cell.length_c   1.000
_cell.angle_alpha   90.00
_cell.angle_beta   90.00
_cell.angle_gamma   90.00
#
_symmetry.space_group_name_H-M   'P 1'
#
loop_
_entity.id
_entity.type
_entity.pdbx_description
1 polymer ?
#
loop_
_entity_poly.entity_id
_entity_poly.type
_entity_poly.pdbx_seq_one_letter_code
_entity_poly.pdbx_strand_id
1 'polypeptide(L)'
;MTKMDFFRIMIKIFGLYMVISTIFSAIPGNISWIIMDIDLVGIFWILAVVIILFLLFLFLIYKPDKIIGWLKLDRGFDSDDIKIENFNSDNIVKIAVIIIGGFLLIQNIPSFLSHSYFGIKASVQTEFNTGRLIDYGDLTDKFSWLISFINLLIGYLLLTNYTNIGKFLKRKNEKND
;
A
#
# COMPACT_ATOMS: atom_id res chain seq x y z
N MET A 1 -6.30 -24.72 -8.65
CA MET A 1 -5.62 -24.28 -7.41
C MET A 1 -6.67 -23.84 -6.42
N THR A 2 -6.46 -24.02 -5.13
CA THR A 2 -7.44 -23.53 -4.14
C THR A 2 -7.45 -22.00 -4.14
N LYS A 3 -8.58 -21.39 -3.76
CA LYS A 3 -8.67 -19.92 -3.59
C LYS A 3 -7.63 -19.39 -2.61
N MET A 4 -7.35 -20.14 -1.55
CA MET A 4 -6.32 -19.82 -0.56
C MET A 4 -4.93 -19.80 -1.19
N ASP A 5 -4.58 -20.79 -2.02
CA ASP A 5 -3.29 -20.85 -2.70
C ASP A 5 -3.12 -19.70 -3.70
N PHE A 6 -4.18 -19.34 -4.43
CA PHE A 6 -4.17 -18.18 -5.32
C PHE A 6 -3.87 -16.88 -4.58
N PHE A 7 -4.62 -16.59 -3.51
CA PHE A 7 -4.40 -15.38 -2.72
C PHE A 7 -3.03 -15.38 -2.04
N ARG A 8 -2.56 -16.55 -1.61
CA ARG A 8 -1.21 -16.73 -1.06
C ARG A 8 -0.14 -16.35 -2.07
N ILE A 9 -0.26 -16.81 -3.32
CA ILE A 9 0.64 -16.44 -4.41
C ILE A 9 0.56 -14.95 -4.68
N MET A 10 -0.65 -14.39 -4.78
CA MET A 10 -0.86 -12.97 -5.06
C MET A 10 -0.24 -12.06 -3.98
N ILE A 11 -0.42 -12.38 -2.70
CA ILE A 11 0.19 -11.63 -1.59
C ILE A 11 1.72 -11.74 -1.62
N LYS A 12 2.28 -12.90 -1.99
CA LYS A 12 3.74 -13.05 -2.14
C LYS A 12 4.28 -12.22 -3.30
N ILE A 13 3.57 -12.15 -4.42
CA ILE A 13 3.92 -11.28 -5.56
C ILE A 13 3.90 -9.82 -5.13
N PHE A 14 2.89 -9.42 -4.36
CA PHE A 14 2.81 -8.10 -3.74
C PHE A 14 3.96 -7.79 -2.79
N GLY A 15 4.35 -8.75 -1.93
CA GLY A 15 5.53 -8.62 -1.09
C GLY A 15 6.81 -8.43 -1.90
N LEU A 16 6.99 -9.22 -2.96
CA LEU A 16 8.14 -9.10 -3.85
C LEU A 16 8.18 -7.73 -4.56
N TYR A 17 7.04 -7.27 -5.08
CA TYR A 17 6.92 -5.95 -5.69
C TYR A 17 7.28 -4.83 -4.71
N MET A 18 6.82 -4.94 -3.46
CA MET A 18 7.14 -3.97 -2.40
C MET A 18 8.64 -3.87 -2.13
N VAL A 19 9.37 -4.99 -2.16
CA VAL A 19 10.84 -5.00 -2.00
C VAL A 19 11.51 -4.29 -3.15
N ILE A 20 11.13 -4.62 -4.39
CA ILE A 20 11.67 -3.96 -5.59
C ILE A 20 11.41 -2.45 -5.50
N SER A 21 10.18 -2.04 -5.20
CA SER A 21 9.82 -0.63 -5.04
C SER A 21 10.61 0.05 -3.92
N THR A 22 10.82 -0.62 -2.80
CA THR A 22 11.58 -0.07 -1.67
C THR A 22 13.04 0.17 -2.05
N ILE A 23 13.69 -0.81 -2.68
CA ILE A 23 15.11 -0.75 -3.08
C ILE A 23 15.33 0.32 -4.14
N PHE A 24 14.47 0.38 -5.17
CA PHE A 24 14.70 1.23 -6.33
C PHE A 24 14.05 2.61 -6.23
N SER A 25 13.10 2.82 -5.33
CA SER A 25 12.37 4.09 -5.21
C SER A 25 12.40 4.67 -3.80
N ALA A 26 11.93 3.93 -2.79
CA ALA A 26 11.80 4.49 -1.44
C ALA A 26 13.17 4.84 -0.83
N ILE A 27 14.17 3.95 -0.92
CA ILE A 27 15.50 4.18 -0.36
C ILE A 27 16.21 5.36 -1.07
N PRO A 28 16.35 5.39 -2.41
CA PRO A 28 16.98 6.52 -3.10
C PRO A 28 16.25 7.85 -2.85
N GLY A 29 14.92 7.82 -2.83
CA GLY A 29 14.10 8.98 -2.50
C GLY A 29 14.47 9.55 -1.14
N ASN A 30 14.46 8.74 -0.09
CA ASN A 30 14.80 9.18 1.27
C ASN A 30 16.28 9.55 1.44
N ILE A 31 17.22 8.89 0.74
CA ILE A 31 18.65 9.24 0.76
C ILE A 31 18.88 10.66 0.23
N SER A 32 18.19 11.05 -0.85
CA SER A 32 18.30 12.39 -1.43
C SER A 32 17.97 13.48 -0.39
N TRP A 33 16.94 13.24 0.44
CA TRP A 33 16.58 14.15 1.53
C TRP A 33 17.63 14.22 2.64
N ILE A 34 18.26 13.10 3.01
CA ILE A 34 19.28 13.08 4.08
C ILE A 34 20.58 13.74 3.63
N ILE A 35 21.02 13.54 2.39
CA ILE A 35 22.27 14.14 1.90
C ILE A 35 22.21 15.68 1.98
N MET A 36 21.01 16.27 1.89
CA MET A 36 20.82 17.72 1.98
C MET A 36 20.92 18.28 3.41
N ASP A 37 20.66 17.47 4.45
CA ASP A 37 20.79 17.87 5.87
C ASP A 37 21.08 16.63 6.74
N ILE A 38 22.36 16.23 6.77
CA ILE A 38 22.80 15.04 7.49
C ILE A 38 22.73 15.31 9.01
N ASP A 39 21.69 14.81 9.66
CA ASP A 39 21.57 14.71 11.11
C ASP A 39 21.50 13.22 11.57
N LEU A 40 21.95 12.95 12.80
CA LEU A 40 21.89 11.59 13.36
C LEU A 40 20.44 11.05 13.42
N VAL A 41 19.48 11.96 13.63
CA VAL A 41 18.06 11.65 13.71
C VAL A 41 17.52 11.11 12.39
N GLY A 42 17.91 11.69 11.26
CA GLY A 42 17.55 11.26 9.91
C GLY A 42 18.13 9.89 9.58
N ILE A 43 19.37 9.62 9.99
CA ILE A 43 19.99 8.30 9.81
C ILE A 43 19.20 7.21 10.56
N PHE A 44 18.85 7.45 11.83
CA PHE A 44 17.99 6.53 12.59
C PHE A 44 16.60 6.38 11.96
N TRP A 45 16.05 7.44 11.38
CA TRP A 45 14.76 7.39 10.69
C TRP A 45 14.79 6.50 9.44
N ILE A 46 15.79 6.64 8.57
CA ILE A 46 15.90 5.75 7.39
C ILE A 46 16.06 4.31 7.83
N LEU A 47 16.88 4.04 8.86
CA LEU A 47 17.02 2.69 9.39
C LEU A 47 15.67 2.15 9.89
N ALA A 48 14.89 2.97 10.61
CA ALA A 48 13.57 2.59 11.08
C ALA A 48 12.61 2.29 9.91
N VAL A 49 12.57 3.15 8.88
CA VAL A 49 11.74 2.94 7.68
C VAL A 49 12.14 1.66 6.95
N VAL A 50 13.44 1.43 6.74
CA VAL A 50 13.94 0.20 6.09
C VAL A 50 13.57 -1.04 6.91
N ILE A 51 13.72 -0.99 8.24
CA ILE A 51 13.32 -2.08 9.13
C ILE A 51 11.82 -2.34 9.05
N ILE A 52 10.98 -1.30 9.10
CA ILE A 52 9.52 -1.41 9.01
C ILE A 52 9.13 -2.04 7.66
N LEU A 53 9.69 -1.55 6.55
CA LEU A 53 9.40 -2.09 5.22
C LEU A 53 9.88 -3.54 5.07
N PHE A 54 11.04 -3.88 5.66
CA PHE A 54 11.55 -5.24 5.68
C PHE A 54 10.65 -6.18 6.51
N LEU A 55 10.20 -5.74 7.70
CA LEU A 55 9.26 -6.49 8.53
C LEU A 55 7.91 -6.69 7.82
N LEU A 56 7.43 -5.65 7.13
CA LEU A 56 6.20 -5.71 6.34
C LEU A 56 6.35 -6.73 5.19
N PHE A 57 7.48 -6.71 4.48
CA PHE A 57 7.80 -7.72 3.48
C PHE A 57 7.80 -9.15 4.05
N LEU A 58 8.52 -9.38 5.17
CA LEU A 58 8.54 -10.67 5.84
C LEU A 58 7.11 -11.11 6.22
N PHE A 59 6.30 -10.18 6.70
CA PHE A 59 4.91 -10.46 7.03
C PHE A 59 4.09 -10.90 5.80
N LEU A 60 4.25 -10.22 4.65
CA LEU A 60 3.57 -10.59 3.40
C LEU A 60 4.01 -11.97 2.88
N ILE A 61 5.29 -12.32 2.97
CA ILE A 61 5.82 -13.57 2.42
C ILE A 61 5.57 -14.78 3.34
N TYR A 62 5.80 -14.61 4.64
CA TYR A 62 5.77 -15.72 5.61
C TYR A 62 4.41 -15.93 6.26
N LYS A 63 3.55 -14.89 6.32
CA LYS A 63 2.21 -14.99 6.92
C LYS A 63 1.07 -14.52 5.99
N PRO A 64 1.05 -14.94 4.70
CA PRO A 64 -0.03 -14.58 3.78
C PRO A 64 -1.40 -15.06 4.27
N ASP A 65 -1.48 -16.22 4.92
CA ASP A 65 -2.76 -16.76 5.42
C ASP A 65 -3.41 -15.85 6.47
N LYS A 66 -2.61 -15.15 7.29
CA LYS A 66 -3.12 -14.16 8.24
C LYS A 66 -3.70 -12.94 7.54
N ILE A 67 -3.06 -12.49 6.47
CA ILE A 67 -3.52 -11.36 5.65
C ILE A 67 -4.84 -11.73 4.95
N ILE A 68 -4.90 -12.93 4.36
CA ILE A 68 -6.12 -13.46 3.73
C ILE A 68 -7.27 -13.48 4.73
N GLY A 69 -7.05 -14.04 5.92
CA GLY A 69 -8.08 -14.11 6.96
C GLY A 69 -8.49 -12.74 7.52
N TRP A 70 -7.54 -11.81 7.68
CA TRP A 70 -7.82 -10.47 8.18
C TRP A 70 -8.64 -9.65 7.19
N LEU A 71 -8.26 -9.67 5.91
CA LEU A 71 -8.97 -9.01 4.82
C LEU A 71 -10.18 -9.81 4.31
N LYS A 72 -10.38 -11.04 4.81
CA LYS A 72 -11.44 -11.97 4.43
C LYS A 72 -11.54 -12.21 2.91
N LEU A 73 -10.39 -12.27 2.23
CA LEU A 73 -10.33 -12.36 0.76
C LEU A 73 -10.95 -13.64 0.18
N ASP A 74 -11.03 -14.69 1.00
CA ASP A 74 -11.56 -16.01 0.68
C ASP A 74 -13.10 -16.10 0.67
N ARG A 75 -13.80 -15.15 1.31
CA ARG A 75 -15.25 -15.25 1.59
C ARG A 75 -16.18 -14.86 0.45
N GLY A 76 -15.68 -14.16 -0.57
CA GLY A 76 -16.47 -13.65 -1.69
C GLY A 76 -16.54 -14.55 -2.92
N PHE A 77 -16.00 -15.77 -2.85
CA PHE A 77 -15.92 -16.72 -3.96
C PHE A 77 -16.75 -17.97 -3.65
N ASP A 78 -17.60 -18.36 -4.61
CA ASP A 78 -18.59 -19.43 -4.44
C ASP A 78 -17.99 -20.85 -4.45
N SER A 79 -16.79 -21.02 -5.02
CA SER A 79 -16.09 -22.29 -5.10
C SER A 79 -14.74 -22.24 -4.37
N ASP A 80 -14.39 -23.34 -3.70
CA ASP A 80 -13.08 -23.49 -3.04
C ASP A 80 -11.93 -23.62 -4.04
N ASP A 81 -12.24 -24.12 -5.24
CA ASP A 81 -11.31 -24.18 -6.36
C ASP A 81 -11.51 -23.00 -7.31
N ILE A 82 -10.37 -22.46 -7.72
CA ILE A 82 -10.28 -21.53 -8.83
C ILE A 82 -9.99 -22.35 -10.10
N LYS A 83 -11.03 -22.56 -10.92
CA LYS A 83 -10.95 -23.23 -12.23
C LYS A 83 -10.90 -22.17 -13.34
N ILE A 84 -9.75 -22.05 -14.00
CA ILE A 84 -9.51 -21.04 -15.05
C ILE A 84 -10.45 -21.23 -16.25
N GLU A 85 -10.82 -22.48 -16.58
CA GLU A 85 -11.71 -22.81 -17.71
C GLU A 85 -13.14 -22.26 -17.59
N ASN A 86 -13.64 -21.98 -16.39
CA ASN A 86 -15.01 -21.49 -16.16
C ASN A 86 -15.02 -20.26 -15.23
N PHE A 87 -14.07 -19.35 -15.44
CA PHE A 87 -14.01 -18.13 -14.65
C PHE A 87 -15.19 -17.21 -14.96
N ASN A 88 -16.16 -17.16 -14.04
CA ASN A 88 -17.27 -16.23 -14.12
C ASN A 88 -16.75 -14.79 -14.12
N SER A 89 -17.29 -13.95 -15.02
CA SER A 89 -16.99 -12.51 -15.12
C SER A 89 -17.07 -11.80 -13.76
N ASP A 90 -18.01 -12.19 -12.89
CA ASP A 90 -18.12 -11.65 -11.52
C ASP A 90 -16.84 -11.86 -10.68
N ASN A 91 -16.24 -13.06 -10.78
CA ASN A 91 -15.01 -13.39 -10.07
C ASN A 91 -13.80 -12.64 -10.65
N ILE A 92 -13.79 -12.38 -11.97
CA ILE A 92 -12.74 -11.58 -12.61
C ILE A 92 -12.77 -10.15 -12.06
N VAL A 93 -13.95 -9.53 -12.00
CA VAL A 93 -14.10 -8.17 -11.49
C VAL A 93 -13.70 -8.08 -10.02
N LYS A 94 -14.11 -9.05 -9.19
CA LYS A 94 -13.69 -9.13 -7.77
C LYS A 94 -12.17 -9.18 -7.63
N ILE A 95 -11.50 -10.03 -8.41
CA ILE A 95 -10.03 -10.14 -8.38
C ILE A 95 -9.38 -8.84 -8.84
N ALA A 96 -9.89 -8.20 -9.90
CA ALA A 96 -9.38 -6.92 -10.36
C ALA A 96 -9.49 -5.85 -9.26
N VAL A 97 -10.62 -5.76 -8.57
CA VAL A 97 -10.83 -4.84 -7.44
C VAL A 97 -9.84 -5.13 -6.30
N ILE A 98 -9.63 -6.41 -5.97
CA ILE A 98 -8.65 -6.80 -4.95
C ILE A 98 -7.24 -6.41 -5.37
N ILE A 99 -6.87 -6.63 -6.64
CA ILE A 99 -5.53 -6.30 -7.14
C ILE A 99 -5.29 -4.80 -7.07
N ILE A 100 -6.23 -4.00 -7.56
CA ILE A 100 -6.16 -2.53 -7.54
C ILE A 100 -6.07 -2.03 -6.10
N GLY A 101 -6.92 -2.55 -5.21
CA GLY A 101 -6.92 -2.18 -3.80
C GLY A 101 -5.60 -2.52 -3.08
N GLY A 102 -5.09 -3.72 -3.32
CA GLY A 102 -3.79 -4.17 -2.78
C GLY A 102 -2.64 -3.31 -3.27
N PHE A 103 -2.62 -2.98 -4.56
CA PHE A 103 -1.59 -2.14 -5.16
C PHE A 103 -1.60 -0.72 -4.60
N LEU A 104 -2.79 -0.12 -4.44
CA LEU A 104 -2.94 1.19 -3.79
C LEU A 104 -2.35 1.19 -2.38
N LEU A 105 -2.59 0.15 -1.58
CA LEU A 105 -1.99 0.05 -0.25
C LEU A 105 -0.47 -0.02 -0.31
N ILE A 106 0.07 -0.96 -1.09
CA ILE A 106 1.52 -1.23 -1.14
C ILE A 106 2.31 -0.01 -1.59
N GLN A 107 1.80 0.73 -2.57
CA GLN A 107 2.50 1.90 -3.09
C GLN A 107 2.43 3.11 -2.16
N ASN A 108 1.33 3.28 -1.42
CA ASN A 108 1.10 4.50 -0.64
C ASN A 108 1.50 4.37 0.83
N ILE A 109 1.68 3.15 1.38
CA ILE A 109 2.15 2.97 2.76
C ILE A 109 3.51 3.66 2.99
N PRO A 110 4.55 3.45 2.16
CA PRO A 110 5.86 4.06 2.39
C PRO A 110 5.79 5.59 2.33
N SER A 111 5.12 6.14 1.31
CA SER A 111 4.95 7.59 1.13
C SER A 111 4.21 8.22 2.31
N PHE A 112 3.09 7.62 2.74
CA PHE A 112 2.34 8.12 3.89
C PHE A 112 3.16 8.13 5.18
N LEU A 113 3.95 7.08 5.44
CA LEU A 113 4.83 7.01 6.61
C LEU A 113 5.91 8.10 6.59
N SER A 114 6.58 8.29 5.44
CA SER A 114 7.58 9.36 5.28
C SER A 114 6.96 10.73 5.50
N HIS A 115 5.86 11.06 4.82
CA HIS A 115 5.19 12.35 4.97
C HIS A 115 4.67 12.61 6.39
N SER A 116 4.14 11.58 7.06
CA SER A 116 3.68 11.71 8.45
C SER A 116 4.82 12.06 9.39
N TYR A 117 5.98 11.41 9.23
CA TYR A 117 7.16 11.72 10.05
C TYR A 117 7.68 13.14 9.82
N PHE A 118 7.87 13.52 8.56
CA PHE A 118 8.38 14.85 8.26
C PHE A 118 7.39 15.95 8.65
N GLY A 119 6.08 15.72 8.49
CA GLY A 119 5.05 16.62 8.99
C GLY A 119 5.10 16.79 10.51
N ILE A 120 5.32 15.71 11.26
CA ILE A 120 5.53 15.78 12.72
C ILE A 120 6.83 16.53 13.04
N LYS A 121 7.96 16.21 12.38
CA LYS A 121 9.25 16.87 12.57
C LYS A 121 9.12 18.39 12.37
N ALA A 122 8.46 18.81 11.31
CA ALA A 122 8.21 20.22 11.01
C ALA A 122 7.33 20.90 12.07
N SER A 123 6.31 20.20 12.60
CA SER A 123 5.42 20.76 13.64
C SER A 123 6.07 20.93 15.01
N VAL A 124 7.13 20.16 15.31
CA VAL A 124 7.86 20.20 16.60
C VAL A 124 9.06 21.14 16.54
N GLN A 125 9.58 21.47 15.35
CA GLN A 125 10.69 22.41 15.15
C GLN A 125 10.26 23.90 15.15
N THR A 126 9.22 24.24 15.92
CA THR A 126 8.89 25.63 16.21
C THR A 126 9.97 26.22 17.16
N GLU A 127 10.66 27.27 16.68
CA GLU A 127 11.44 28.23 17.48
C GLU A 127 12.92 27.94 17.83
N PHE A 128 13.73 27.35 16.93
CA PHE A 128 15.18 27.62 16.98
C PHE A 128 15.71 28.10 15.63
N ASN A 129 15.86 29.44 15.53
CA ASN A 129 16.60 30.16 14.50
C ASN A 129 17.96 29.49 14.21
N THR A 130 18.09 28.79 13.10
CA THR A 130 19.31 28.76 12.27
C THR A 130 18.93 28.13 10.93
N GLY A 131 19.19 28.86 9.82
CA GLY A 131 18.77 28.50 8.47
C GLY A 131 19.13 27.08 8.04
N ARG A 132 18.16 26.18 8.14
CA ARG A 132 18.17 24.84 7.54
C ARG A 132 17.15 24.80 6.41
N LEU A 133 17.62 24.37 5.25
CA LEU A 133 17.05 24.54 3.92
C LEU A 133 15.92 23.55 3.57
N ILE A 134 15.28 22.91 4.56
CA ILE A 134 14.24 21.91 4.31
C ILE A 134 12.89 22.48 4.76
N ASP A 135 12.22 23.14 3.81
CA ASP A 135 10.86 23.64 3.97
C ASP A 135 9.84 22.51 3.77
N TYR A 136 9.86 21.53 4.68
CA TYR A 136 8.83 20.50 4.70
C TYR A 136 7.56 21.11 5.27
N GLY A 137 6.60 21.40 4.40
CA GLY A 137 5.51 22.31 4.75
C GLY A 137 4.92 23.03 3.56
N ASP A 138 5.61 22.97 2.42
CA ASP A 138 5.12 23.45 1.14
C ASP A 138 3.81 22.74 0.74
N LEU A 139 2.98 23.42 -0.04
CA LEU A 139 1.65 22.91 -0.41
C LEU A 139 1.73 21.53 -1.09
N THR A 140 2.79 21.28 -1.85
CA THR A 140 3.04 20.03 -2.57
C THR A 140 3.22 18.83 -1.63
N ASP A 141 3.93 19.01 -0.51
CA ASP A 141 4.18 17.92 0.45
C ASP A 141 2.93 17.56 1.25
N LYS A 142 2.17 18.58 1.68
CA LYS A 142 0.88 18.39 2.35
C LYS A 142 -0.14 17.73 1.42
N PHE A 143 -0.16 18.13 0.15
CA PHE A 143 -1.03 17.53 -0.86
C PHE A 143 -0.66 16.07 -1.14
N SER A 144 0.64 15.77 -1.25
CA SER A 144 1.14 14.40 -1.42
C SER A 144 0.82 13.52 -0.23
N TRP A 145 0.94 14.05 1.00
CA TRP A 145 0.52 13.37 2.22
C TRP A 145 -0.97 13.03 2.19
N LEU A 146 -1.83 14.01 1.88
CA LEU A 146 -3.28 13.81 1.79
C LEU A 146 -3.65 12.78 0.71
N ILE A 147 -3.03 12.84 -0.47
CA ILE A 147 -3.25 11.87 -1.54
C ILE A 147 -2.85 10.46 -1.07
N SER A 148 -1.68 10.31 -0.45
CA SER A 148 -1.22 9.01 0.03
C SER A 148 -2.20 8.43 1.05
N PHE A 149 -2.73 9.25 1.97
CA PHE A 149 -3.76 8.84 2.92
C PHE A 149 -5.07 8.43 2.26
N ILE A 150 -5.58 9.22 1.30
CA ILE A 150 -6.80 8.90 0.56
C ILE A 150 -6.64 7.60 -0.21
N ASN A 151 -5.49 7.39 -0.87
CA ASN A 151 -5.21 6.15 -1.59
C ASN A 151 -5.17 4.94 -0.64
N LEU A 152 -4.65 5.08 0.57
CA LEU A 152 -4.71 4.03 1.59
C LEU A 152 -6.15 3.71 2.00
N LEU A 153 -6.97 4.74 2.24
CA LEU A 153 -8.38 4.55 2.57
C LEU A 153 -9.13 3.85 1.44
N ILE A 154 -8.97 4.32 0.21
CA ILE A 154 -9.60 3.72 -0.96
C ILE A 154 -9.13 2.27 -1.12
N GLY A 155 -7.82 2.01 -1.07
CA GLY A 155 -7.27 0.67 -1.19
C GLY A 155 -7.84 -0.30 -0.14
N TYR A 156 -7.95 0.15 1.11
CA TYR A 156 -8.55 -0.62 2.19
C TYR A 156 -10.05 -0.89 1.96
N LEU A 157 -10.81 0.12 1.51
CA LEU A 157 -12.24 -0.02 1.20
C LEU A 157 -12.46 -1.00 0.04
N LEU A 158 -11.63 -0.94 -1.01
CA LEU A 158 -11.67 -1.87 -2.14
C LEU A 158 -11.44 -3.31 -1.67
N LEU A 159 -10.41 -3.55 -0.84
CA LEU A 159 -10.08 -4.89 -0.34
C LEU A 159 -11.14 -5.47 0.60
N THR A 160 -11.81 -4.64 1.38
CA THR A 160 -12.82 -5.10 2.34
C THR A 160 -14.21 -5.23 1.72
N ASN A 161 -14.52 -4.46 0.68
CA ASN A 161 -15.84 -4.41 0.03
C ASN A 161 -15.84 -4.92 -1.41
N TYR A 162 -14.81 -5.66 -1.83
CA TYR A 162 -14.61 -6.12 -3.21
C TYR A 162 -15.82 -6.84 -3.81
N THR A 163 -16.58 -7.60 -3.00
CA THR A 163 -17.78 -8.31 -3.45
C THR A 163 -18.90 -7.34 -3.84
N ASN A 164 -19.11 -6.29 -3.04
CA ASN A 164 -20.15 -5.29 -3.32
C ASN A 164 -19.78 -4.40 -4.50
N ILE A 165 -18.51 -4.03 -4.59
CA ILE A 165 -17.98 -3.23 -5.69
C ILE A 165 -18.04 -4.01 -6.99
N GLY A 166 -17.68 -5.30 -6.98
CA GLY A 166 -17.79 -6.16 -8.16
C GLY A 166 -19.22 -6.25 -8.70
N LYS A 167 -20.19 -6.45 -7.81
CA LYS A 167 -21.63 -6.44 -8.17
C LYS A 167 -22.09 -5.08 -8.73
N PHE A 168 -21.65 -3.98 -8.12
CA PHE A 168 -21.99 -2.63 -8.57
C PHE A 168 -21.47 -2.36 -9.98
N LEU A 169 -20.20 -2.72 -10.26
CA LEU A 169 -19.59 -2.54 -11.58
C LEU A 169 -20.28 -3.40 -12.64
N LYS A 170 -20.65 -4.65 -12.32
CA LYS A 170 -21.37 -5.52 -13.25
C LYS A 170 -22.78 -5.00 -13.57
N ARG A 171 -23.54 -4.60 -12.55
CA ARG A 171 -24.93 -4.11 -12.71
C ARG A 171 -25.04 -2.86 -13.59
N LYS A 172 -23.97 -2.07 -13.69
CA LYS A 172 -23.93 -0.90 -14.56
C LYS A 172 -23.89 -1.27 -16.05
N ASN A 173 -23.32 -2.43 -16.41
CA ASN A 173 -23.33 -2.90 -17.79
C ASN A 173 -24.70 -3.45 -18.20
N GLU A 174 -25.38 -4.19 -17.31
CA GLU A 174 -26.72 -4.76 -17.59
C GLU A 174 -27.85 -3.72 -17.72
N LYS A 175 -27.60 -2.44 -17.38
CA LYS A 175 -28.56 -1.33 -17.54
C LYS A 175 -28.33 -0.48 -18.79
N ASN A 176 -27.22 -0.69 -19.49
CA ASN A 176 -26.82 0.08 -20.67
C ASN A 176 -26.89 -0.72 -21.98
N ASP A 177 -27.31 -1.98 -21.90
CA ASP A 177 -27.70 -2.85 -23.02
C ASP A 177 -29.23 -3.01 -23.02
#